data_AF-A0A8D8ZMD7-F1
#
_entry.id   AF-A0A8D8ZMD7-F1
#
_cell.length_a   1.000
_cell.length_b   1.000
_cell.length_c   1.000
_cell.angle_alpha   90.00
_cell.angle_beta   90.00
_cell.angle_gamma   90.00
#
_symmetry.space_group_name_H-M   'P 1'
#
loop_
_entity.id
_entity.type
_entity.pdbx_description
1 polymer ?
#
loop_
_entity_poly.entity_id
_entity_poly.type
_entity_poly.pdbx_seq_one_letter_code
_entity_poly.pdbx_strand_id
1 'polypeptide(L)'
;MEIRILRFSKFPHDGYDFQILVKDEFTYVCDFPLFKTEHPGLFITTMKDDRQLFKHKKKIVALDNLLTYVDSKLVYSMRHTKTQVETLYRLFELKRCKLQSDITKNLFTFARLSPEYFAYQYFGSQAILLQLEGKLFTCLNVIQ
;
A
#
# COMPACT_ATOMS: atom_id res chain seq x y z
N MET A 1 26.61 0.44 7.42
CA MET A 1 25.76 1.60 7.78
C MET A 1 26.11 2.71 6.79
N GLU A 2 25.36 2.83 5.69
CA GLU A 2 25.59 3.91 4.71
C GLU A 2 25.09 5.22 5.30
N ILE A 3 26.01 6.14 5.58
CA ILE A 3 25.68 7.50 5.97
C ILE A 3 25.30 8.23 4.68
N ARG A 4 24.00 8.25 4.36
CA ARG A 4 23.48 9.03 3.23
C ARG A 4 23.46 10.50 3.65
N ILE A 5 24.34 11.31 3.10
CA ILE A 5 24.40 12.76 3.36
C ILE A 5 23.15 13.38 2.72
N LEU A 6 22.19 13.78 3.56
CA LEU A 6 20.96 14.41 3.10
C LEU A 6 21.24 15.86 2.71
N ARG A 7 20.97 16.22 1.45
CA ARG A 7 21.08 17.59 0.97
C ARG A 7 19.73 18.29 1.11
N PHE A 8 19.71 19.35 1.89
CA PHE A 8 18.51 20.16 2.11
C PHE A 8 18.64 21.52 1.43
N SER A 9 17.60 21.91 0.70
CA SER A 9 17.46 23.29 0.23
C SER A 9 16.60 24.06 1.22
N LYS A 10 17.15 25.13 1.80
CA LYS A 10 16.44 26.05 2.69
C LYS A 10 15.79 27.16 1.85
N PHE A 11 14.52 27.41 2.12
CA PHE A 11 13.77 28.47 1.46
C PHE A 11 13.17 29.40 2.53
N PRO A 12 13.64 30.66 2.62
CA PRO A 12 13.07 31.63 3.54
C PRO A 12 11.75 32.18 2.99
N HIS A 13 10.68 32.11 3.77
CA HIS A 13 9.41 32.76 3.46
C HIS A 13 8.73 33.25 4.73
N ASP A 14 8.47 34.57 4.79
CA ASP A 14 7.59 35.26 5.76
C ASP A 14 7.58 34.67 7.18
N GLY A 15 8.76 34.64 7.82
CA GLY A 15 8.92 34.23 9.22
C GLY A 15 9.15 32.73 9.47
N TYR A 16 9.18 31.88 8.44
CA TYR A 16 9.44 30.44 8.58
C TYR A 16 10.53 29.95 7.61
N ASP A 17 11.39 29.06 8.12
CA ASP A 17 12.37 28.32 7.33
C ASP A 17 11.87 26.89 7.12
N PHE A 18 11.78 26.44 5.87
CA PHE A 18 11.50 25.04 5.55
C PHE A 18 12.63 24.40 4.75
N GLN A 19 12.75 23.09 4.91
CA GLN A 19 13.80 22.28 4.30
C GLN A 19 13.16 21.23 3.40
N ILE A 20 13.50 21.26 2.11
CA ILE A 20 13.10 20.19 1.18
C ILE A 20 14.29 19.25 1.01
N LEU A 21 14.03 17.96 1.21
CA LEU A 21 15.02 16.93 0.94
C LEU A 21 15.21 16.75 -0.56
N VAL A 22 16.44 17.02 -1.02
CA VAL A 22 16.88 16.78 -2.39
C VAL A 22 17.50 15.38 -2.44
N LYS A 23 17.01 14.53 -3.34
CA LYS A 23 17.61 13.22 -3.60
C LYS A 23 18.73 13.39 -4.62
N ASP A 24 19.76 12.55 -4.51
CA ASP A 24 20.87 12.51 -5.49
C ASP A 24 20.46 11.97 -6.86
N GLU A 25 19.20 11.52 -6.99
CA GLU A 25 18.61 11.09 -8.25
C GLU A 25 18.08 12.31 -9.03
N PHE A 26 18.53 12.46 -10.27
CA PHE A 26 18.03 13.46 -11.20
C PHE A 26 17.27 12.81 -12.35
N THR A 27 16.32 13.54 -12.91
CA THR A 27 15.58 13.19 -14.11
C THR A 27 15.63 14.35 -15.09
N TYR A 28 15.49 14.07 -16.37
CA TYR A 28 15.28 15.10 -17.38
C TYR A 28 13.78 15.29 -17.57
N VAL A 29 13.28 16.52 -17.39
CA VAL A 29 11.95 16.90 -17.84
C VAL A 29 12.12 18.09 -18.78
N CYS A 30 11.62 17.97 -20.00
CA CYS A 30 11.80 18.97 -21.05
C CYS A 30 13.28 19.36 -21.25
N ASP A 31 14.18 18.37 -21.28
CA ASP A 31 15.64 18.53 -21.42
C ASP A 31 16.33 19.31 -20.29
N PHE A 32 15.64 19.57 -19.18
CA PHE A 32 16.24 20.18 -17.98
C PHE A 32 16.60 19.13 -16.95
N PRO A 33 17.85 19.10 -16.45
CA PRO A 33 18.22 18.25 -15.33
C PRO A 33 17.55 18.76 -14.05
N LEU A 34 16.75 17.88 -13.45
CA LEU A 34 15.90 18.16 -12.31
C LEU A 34 16.16 17.12 -11.22
N PHE A 35 16.50 17.59 -10.03
CA PHE A 35 16.65 16.73 -8.86
C PHE A 35 15.29 16.33 -8.32
N LYS A 36 15.15 15.03 -8.02
CA LYS A 36 13.94 14.50 -7.38
C LYS A 36 13.89 14.93 -5.92
N THR A 37 12.69 15.11 -5.42
CA THR A 37 12.44 15.34 -4.00
C THR A 37 11.79 14.12 -3.36
N GLU A 38 11.44 14.24 -2.08
CA GLU A 38 10.56 13.28 -1.42
C GLU A 38 9.18 13.14 -2.10
N HIS A 39 8.68 14.20 -2.74
CA HIS A 39 7.40 14.18 -3.44
C HIS A 39 7.62 13.90 -4.94
N PRO A 40 6.94 12.90 -5.55
CA PRO A 40 7.21 12.47 -6.92
C PRO A 40 6.85 13.51 -7.99
N GLY A 41 5.93 14.43 -7.68
CA GLY A 41 5.54 15.53 -8.58
C GLY A 41 6.30 16.83 -8.35
N LEU A 42 7.26 16.87 -7.42
CA LEU A 42 8.06 18.07 -7.14
C LEU A 42 9.52 17.83 -7.49
N PHE A 43 10.06 18.76 -8.26
CA PHE A 43 11.43 18.73 -8.75
C PHE A 43 12.13 20.04 -8.44
N ILE A 44 13.43 19.97 -8.17
CA ILE A 44 14.28 21.12 -7.91
C ILE A 44 15.35 21.18 -8.98
N THR A 45 15.58 22.35 -9.58
CA THR A 45 16.75 22.58 -10.44
C THR A 45 17.64 23.63 -9.80
N THR A 46 18.95 23.44 -9.88
CA THR A 46 19.92 24.46 -9.49
C THR A 46 20.21 25.33 -10.70
N MET A 47 19.68 26.55 -10.72
CA MET A 47 20.06 27.51 -11.74
C MET A 47 21.47 28.02 -11.43
N LYS A 48 22.45 27.72 -12.29
CA LYS A 48 23.66 28.56 -12.37
C LYS A 48 23.23 29.92 -12.92
N ASP A 49 23.92 30.97 -12.52
CA ASP A 49 23.62 32.41 -12.71
C ASP A 49 23.38 32.87 -14.17
N ASP A 50 23.36 31.95 -15.13
CA ASP A 50 23.01 32.19 -16.52
C ASP A 50 21.48 32.14 -16.69
N ARG A 51 20.85 33.29 -16.50
CA ARG A 51 19.40 33.55 -16.48
C ARG A 51 18.68 33.26 -17.81
N GLN A 52 19.30 32.56 -18.74
CA GLN A 52 18.83 32.41 -20.12
C GLN A 52 18.06 31.11 -20.39
N LEU A 53 18.15 30.10 -19.52
CA LEU A 53 17.52 28.80 -19.76
C LEU A 53 15.99 28.79 -19.59
N PHE A 54 15.44 29.71 -18.77
CA PHE A 54 14.01 29.91 -18.63
C PHE A 54 13.65 31.36 -18.96
N LYS A 55 13.48 31.68 -20.25
CA LYS A 55 12.83 32.94 -20.66
C LYS A 55 11.38 32.91 -20.19
N HIS A 56 11.13 33.32 -18.95
CA HIS A 56 9.78 33.48 -18.41
C HIS A 56 9.05 34.54 -19.26
N LYS A 57 8.21 34.09 -20.20
CA LYS A 57 7.40 34.99 -21.05
C LYS A 57 6.37 35.82 -20.25
N LYS A 58 6.14 35.48 -18.98
CA LYS A 58 5.33 36.23 -18.03
C LYS A 58 5.96 36.15 -16.64
N LYS A 59 5.90 37.25 -15.88
CA LYS A 59 6.19 37.27 -14.45
C LYS A 59 5.25 36.26 -13.81
N ILE A 60 5.78 35.10 -13.41
CA ILE A 60 5.03 34.15 -12.60
C ILE A 60 4.80 34.88 -11.28
N VAL A 61 3.59 35.40 -11.09
CA VAL A 61 3.16 35.85 -9.77
C VAL A 61 3.26 34.61 -8.91
N ALA A 62 4.11 34.65 -7.89
CA ALA A 62 4.22 33.59 -6.90
C ALA A 62 2.91 33.54 -6.12
N LEU A 63 1.90 32.91 -6.71
CA LEU A 63 0.63 32.61 -6.07
C LEU A 63 0.85 31.27 -5.36
N ASP A 64 0.93 31.31 -4.04
CA ASP A 64 0.75 30.16 -3.14
C ASP A 64 1.79 29.02 -3.17
N ASN A 65 3.08 29.31 -3.27
CA ASN A 65 4.10 28.26 -3.41
C ASN A 65 4.36 27.37 -2.17
N LEU A 66 4.00 27.80 -0.95
CA LEU A 66 4.26 27.03 0.29
C LEU A 66 3.05 26.22 0.78
N LEU A 67 1.88 26.85 0.93
CA LEU A 67 0.67 26.16 1.38
C LEU A 67 0.29 25.06 0.38
N THR A 68 0.36 25.34 -0.93
CA THR A 68 0.17 24.34 -1.97
C THR A 68 1.17 23.18 -1.88
N TYR A 69 2.42 23.43 -1.46
CA TYR A 69 3.42 22.38 -1.24
C TYR A 69 3.08 21.51 -0.03
N VAL A 70 2.74 22.14 1.10
CA VAL A 70 2.34 21.42 2.32
C VAL A 70 1.08 20.60 2.07
N ASP A 71 0.08 21.19 1.42
CA ASP A 71 -1.18 20.56 1.08
C ASP A 71 -0.97 19.39 0.12
N SER A 72 -0.16 19.57 -0.93
CA SER A 72 0.14 18.48 -1.87
C SER A 72 0.91 17.33 -1.21
N LYS A 73 1.87 17.62 -0.33
CA LYS A 73 2.60 16.59 0.43
C LYS A 73 1.69 15.84 1.40
N LEU A 74 0.81 16.56 2.11
CA LEU A 74 -0.15 15.97 3.04
C LEU A 74 -1.16 15.08 2.31
N VAL A 75 -1.76 15.59 1.23
CA VAL A 75 -2.70 14.84 0.39
C VAL A 75 -2.03 13.61 -0.22
N TYR A 76 -0.79 13.72 -0.70
CA TYR A 76 -0.03 12.59 -1.20
C TYR A 76 0.21 11.53 -0.11
N SER A 77 0.65 11.95 1.08
CA SER A 77 0.87 11.05 2.22
C SER A 77 -0.41 10.31 2.63
N MET A 78 -1.54 11.02 2.71
CA MET A 78 -2.84 10.44 3.02
C MET A 78 -3.28 9.43 1.94
N ARG A 79 -3.15 9.78 0.66
CA ARG A 79 -3.48 8.89 -0.46
C ARG A 79 -2.59 7.64 -0.47
N HIS A 80 -1.29 7.82 -0.27
CA HIS A 80 -0.34 6.71 -0.20
C HIS A 80 -0.69 5.77 0.95
N THR A 81 -0.94 6.32 2.15
CA THR A 81 -1.32 5.54 3.33
C THR A 81 -2.62 4.79 3.09
N LYS A 82 -3.64 5.43 2.50
CA LYS A 82 -4.90 4.77 2.11
C LYS A 82 -4.63 3.57 1.21
N THR A 83 -3.84 3.73 0.15
CA THR A 83 -3.50 2.61 -0.76
C THR A 83 -2.77 1.48 -0.04
N GLN A 84 -1.84 1.80 0.87
CA GLN A 84 -1.14 0.77 1.65
C GLN A 84 -2.10 -0.01 2.55
N VAL A 85 -3.05 0.66 3.21
CA VAL A 85 -4.06 0.02 4.05
C VAL A 85 -5.00 -0.85 3.22
N GLU A 86 -5.47 -0.36 2.06
CA GLU A 86 -6.32 -1.13 1.15
C GLU A 86 -5.62 -2.39 0.62
N THR A 87 -4.34 -2.27 0.24
CA THR A 87 -3.53 -3.41 -0.20
C THR A 87 -3.35 -4.42 0.95
N LEU A 88 -3.03 -3.95 2.15
CA LEU A 88 -2.89 -4.82 3.32
C LEU A 88 -4.18 -5.57 3.63
N TYR A 89 -5.33 -4.87 3.58
CA TYR A 89 -6.63 -5.49 3.79
C TYR A 89 -6.92 -6.60 2.77
N ARG A 90 -6.66 -6.34 1.48
CA ARG A 90 -6.80 -7.37 0.43
C ARG A 90 -5.90 -8.59 0.67
N LEU A 91 -4.68 -8.37 1.13
CA LEU A 91 -3.76 -9.46 1.46
C LEU A 91 -4.27 -10.30 2.65
N PHE A 92 -4.84 -9.66 3.67
CA PHE A 92 -5.45 -10.37 4.80
C PHE A 92 -6.65 -11.21 4.35
N GLU A 93 -7.54 -10.68 3.51
CA GLU A 93 -8.67 -11.44 2.97
C GLU A 93 -8.22 -12.67 2.17
N LEU A 94 -7.23 -12.50 1.29
CA LEU A 94 -6.64 -13.62 0.54
C LEU A 94 -6.02 -14.66 1.47
N LYS A 95 -5.31 -14.23 2.51
CA LYS A 95 -4.69 -15.13 3.48
C LYS A 95 -5.73 -15.86 4.32
N ARG A 96 -6.82 -15.21 4.72
CA ARG A 96 -7.96 -15.82 5.41
C ARG A 96 -8.62 -16.88 4.54
N CYS A 97 -8.88 -16.59 3.27
CA CYS A 97 -9.46 -17.53 2.32
C CYS A 97 -8.57 -18.76 2.13
N LYS A 98 -7.25 -18.56 1.95
CA LYS A 98 -6.29 -19.67 1.85
C LYS A 98 -6.27 -20.52 3.12
N LEU A 99 -6.23 -19.88 4.29
CA LEU A 99 -6.24 -20.58 5.56
C LEU A 99 -7.52 -21.40 5.76
N GLN A 100 -8.69 -20.85 5.41
CA GLN A 100 -9.95 -21.57 5.44
C GLN A 100 -9.93 -22.78 4.50
N SER A 101 -9.43 -22.62 3.27
CA SER A 101 -9.28 -23.73 2.33
C SER A 101 -8.39 -24.86 2.89
N ASP A 102 -7.28 -24.50 3.52
CA ASP A 102 -6.35 -25.48 4.10
C ASP A 102 -6.95 -26.17 5.34
N ILE A 103 -7.66 -25.43 6.20
CA ILE A 103 -8.45 -26.00 7.32
C ILE A 103 -9.49 -26.97 6.78
N THR A 104 -10.25 -26.59 5.76
CA THR A 104 -11.29 -27.44 5.16
C THR A 104 -10.70 -28.71 4.55
N LYS A 105 -9.54 -28.64 3.86
CA LYS A 105 -8.86 -29.84 3.34
C LYS A 105 -8.39 -30.77 4.46
N ASN A 106 -7.83 -30.21 5.52
CA ASN A 106 -7.43 -30.99 6.70
C ASN A 106 -8.66 -31.65 7.33
N LEU A 107 -9.77 -30.92 7.44
CA LEU A 107 -11.03 -31.44 7.95
C LEU A 107 -11.58 -32.58 7.08
N PHE A 108 -11.54 -32.47 5.75
CA PHE A 108 -11.90 -33.56 4.84
C PHE A 108 -11.00 -34.79 4.95
N THR A 109 -9.75 -34.64 5.38
CA THR A 109 -8.89 -35.80 5.68
C THR A 109 -9.47 -36.60 6.85
N PHE A 110 -10.02 -35.94 7.86
CA PHE A 110 -10.73 -36.60 8.96
C PHE A 110 -12.04 -37.26 8.51
N ALA A 111 -12.73 -36.76 7.48
CA ALA A 111 -13.94 -37.42 6.96
C ALA A 111 -13.68 -38.88 6.54
N ARG A 112 -12.46 -39.21 6.10
CA ARG A 112 -12.04 -40.59 5.78
C ARG A 112 -11.54 -41.38 6.99
N LEU A 113 -10.82 -40.74 7.90
CA LEU A 113 -10.17 -41.41 9.04
C LEU A 113 -11.11 -41.61 10.23
N SER A 114 -11.98 -40.65 10.49
CA SER A 114 -12.96 -40.63 11.57
C SER A 114 -14.17 -39.78 11.16
N PRO A 115 -15.17 -40.40 10.51
CA PRO A 115 -16.38 -39.71 10.09
C PRO A 115 -17.09 -39.02 11.26
N GLU A 116 -17.27 -39.70 12.40
CA GLU A 116 -17.96 -39.11 13.56
C GLU A 116 -17.31 -37.81 14.05
N TYR A 117 -15.98 -37.78 14.12
CA TYR A 117 -15.25 -36.57 14.51
C TYR A 117 -15.40 -35.45 13.48
N PHE A 118 -15.34 -35.78 12.18
CA PHE A 118 -15.63 -34.83 11.11
C PHE A 118 -17.05 -34.27 11.21
N ALA A 119 -18.05 -35.13 11.49
CA ALA A 119 -19.44 -34.72 11.60
C ALA A 119 -19.64 -33.71 12.73
N TYR A 120 -19.08 -34.01 13.90
CA TYR A 120 -19.15 -33.13 15.06
C TYR A 120 -18.47 -31.77 14.79
N GLN A 121 -17.27 -31.79 14.20
CA GLN A 121 -16.50 -30.56 13.95
C GLN A 121 -17.04 -29.72 12.78
N TYR A 122 -17.61 -30.34 11.75
CA TYR A 122 -18.12 -29.64 10.57
C TYR A 122 -19.55 -29.12 10.78
N PHE A 123 -20.42 -29.89 11.44
CA PHE A 123 -21.84 -29.55 11.62
C PHE A 123 -22.17 -28.94 12.99
N GLY A 124 -21.27 -29.04 13.98
CA GLY A 124 -21.47 -28.47 15.32
C GLY A 124 -22.56 -29.16 16.17
N SER A 125 -23.10 -30.28 15.69
CA SER A 125 -24.09 -31.13 16.35
C SER A 125 -23.74 -32.61 16.16
N GLN A 126 -24.38 -33.51 16.93
CA GLN A 126 -24.28 -34.95 16.70
C GLN A 126 -24.99 -35.33 15.39
N ALA A 127 -24.29 -35.16 14.27
CA ALA A 127 -24.73 -35.63 12.96
C ALA A 127 -24.13 -37.01 12.66
N ILE A 128 -24.94 -37.94 12.15
CA ILE A 128 -24.45 -39.23 11.68
C ILE A 128 -24.11 -39.10 10.19
N LEU A 129 -22.88 -39.42 9.82
CA LEU A 129 -22.48 -39.54 8.41
C LEU A 129 -22.77 -40.94 7.91
N LEU A 130 -23.64 -41.05 6.91
CA LEU A 130 -23.80 -42.24 6.12
C LEU A 130 -22.93 -42.11 4.87
N GLN A 131 -21.99 -43.03 4.71
CA GLN A 131 -21.12 -43.08 3.53
C GLN A 131 -21.83 -43.83 2.42
N LEU A 132 -22.20 -43.12 1.35
CA LEU A 132 -22.72 -43.71 0.11
C LEU A 132 -21.58 -43.74 -0.91
N GLU A 133 -21.20 -44.96 -1.29
CA GLU A 133 -20.27 -45.31 -2.37
C GLU A 133 -19.25 -44.22 -2.75
N GLY A 134 -18.21 -44.12 -1.91
CA GLY A 134 -16.92 -43.52 -2.23
C GLY A 134 -16.86 -42.01 -2.46
N LYS A 135 -17.98 -41.30 -2.61
CA LYS A 135 -17.99 -39.85 -2.92
C LYS A 135 -19.09 -39.03 -2.27
N LEU A 136 -20.10 -39.65 -1.66
CA LEU A 136 -21.24 -38.92 -1.11
C LEU A 136 -21.41 -39.23 0.39
N PHE A 137 -21.38 -38.19 1.22
CA PHE A 137 -21.73 -38.30 2.64
C PHE A 137 -23.13 -37.71 2.82
N THR A 138 -24.10 -38.53 3.22
CA THR A 138 -25.43 -38.06 3.64
C THR A 138 -25.42 -37.89 5.15
N CYS A 139 -25.75 -36.68 5.62
CA CYS A 139 -25.85 -36.38 7.05
C CYS A 139 -27.30 -36.49 7.50
N LEU A 140 -27.57 -37.33 8.50
CA LEU A 140 -28.83 -37.30 9.24
C LEU A 140 -28.60 -36.51 10.51
N ASN A 141 -29.29 -35.38 10.64
CA ASN A 141 -29.36 -34.65 11.90
C ASN A 141 -30.23 -35.46 12.86
N VAL A 142 -29.67 -35.91 13.98
CA VAL A 142 -30.45 -36.44 15.09
C VAL A 142 -30.99 -35.23 15.85
N ILE A 143 -32.19 -34.79 15.46
CA ILE A 143 -32.95 -33.81 16.25
C ILE A 143 -33.42 -34.57 17.49
N GLN A 144 -32.88 -34.22 18.66
CA GLN A 144 -33.47 -34.58 19.96
C GLN A 144 -34.57 -33.60 20.31
#